data_AF-A8UCN2-F1
#
_entry.id   AF-A8UCN2-F1
#
_cell.length_a   1.000
_cell.length_b   1.000
_cell.length_c   1.000
_cell.angle_alpha   90.00
_cell.angle_beta   90.00
_cell.angle_gamma   90.00
#
_symmetry.space_group_name_H-M   'P 1'
#
loop_
_entity.id
_entity.type
_entity.pdbx_description
1 polymer ?
#
loop_
_entity_poly.entity_id
_entity_poly.type
_entity_poly.pdbx_seq_one_letter_code
_entity_poly.pdbx_strand_id
1 'polypeptide(L)'
;MTKEVNELVSRNKNEQQVDLENFNETTSLFGYELIRDVLIPNLLGTDTHEILYWAGKELARQYPLQNRQDISRFFDKAGFGLIELNKEQRNKQIYTLSGEIVQARLEHAQPSFNLEAGFLAEQIQTQDGLYTEALTEINQKAKVVSFIVQSDIKDRLSIEEPLTHFVMSDRKVNEDEESSPISNELPEQDDEALPTRSSRHEL
;
A
#
# COMPACT_ATOMS: atom_id res chain seq x y z
N MET A 1 -0.04 22.39 -34.26
CA MET A 1 -1.12 22.79 -33.32
C MET A 1 -1.75 21.61 -32.59
N THR A 2 -2.29 20.57 -33.24
CA THR A 2 -2.94 19.44 -32.52
C THR A 2 -1.98 18.41 -31.93
N LYS A 3 -0.77 18.23 -32.48
CA LYS A 3 0.24 17.29 -31.92
C LYS A 3 0.96 17.85 -30.69
N GLU A 4 1.39 19.11 -30.74
CA GLU A 4 2.05 19.77 -29.59
C GLU A 4 1.13 19.95 -28.39
N VAL A 5 -0.17 20.23 -28.59
CA VAL A 5 -1.12 20.34 -27.48
C VAL A 5 -1.36 18.97 -26.82
N ASN A 6 -1.45 17.89 -27.59
CA ASN A 6 -1.51 16.54 -27.01
C ASN A 6 -0.23 16.16 -26.29
N GLU A 7 0.95 16.54 -26.82
CA GLU A 7 2.23 16.27 -26.18
C GLU A 7 2.43 17.08 -24.88
N LEU A 8 1.95 18.32 -24.83
CA LEU A 8 1.95 19.18 -23.63
C LEU A 8 0.97 18.67 -22.56
N VAL A 9 -0.20 18.15 -22.96
CA VAL A 9 -1.16 17.52 -22.05
C VAL A 9 -0.62 16.18 -21.52
N SER A 10 0.09 15.41 -22.34
CA SER A 10 0.75 14.17 -21.92
C SER A 10 1.98 14.42 -21.03
N ARG A 11 2.76 15.49 -21.27
CA ARG A 11 3.90 15.87 -20.42
C ARG A 11 3.45 16.40 -19.04
N ASN A 12 2.34 17.13 -18.96
CA ASN A 12 1.82 17.64 -17.68
C ASN A 12 1.24 16.57 -16.74
N LYS A 13 0.89 15.37 -17.22
CA LYS A 13 0.37 14.29 -16.36
C LYS A 13 1.46 13.46 -15.67
N ASN A 14 2.69 13.46 -16.19
CA ASN A 14 3.77 12.59 -15.69
C ASN A 14 4.63 13.23 -14.57
N GLU A 15 4.45 14.52 -14.25
CA GLU A 15 5.37 15.24 -13.34
C GLU A 15 4.96 15.25 -11.85
N GLN A 16 3.92 14.51 -11.43
CA GLN A 16 3.46 14.49 -10.03
C GLN A 16 3.27 13.09 -9.43
N GLN A 17 3.83 12.04 -10.02
CA GLN A 17 3.74 10.71 -9.41
C GLN A 17 4.78 10.56 -8.31
N VAL A 18 4.33 10.51 -7.05
CA VAL A 18 5.18 10.18 -5.91
C VAL A 18 5.54 8.69 -6.02
N ASP A 19 6.83 8.38 -6.12
CA ASP A 19 7.30 7.00 -6.06
C ASP A 19 7.18 6.46 -4.63
N LEU A 20 6.05 5.82 -4.35
CA LEU A 20 5.70 5.28 -3.03
C LEU A 20 6.60 4.12 -2.60
N GLU A 21 7.33 3.47 -3.52
CA GLU A 21 8.25 2.36 -3.20
C GLU A 21 9.47 2.80 -2.39
N ASN A 22 9.75 4.11 -2.34
CA ASN A 22 10.85 4.65 -1.54
C ASN A 22 10.49 4.79 -0.05
N PHE A 23 9.20 4.64 0.31
CA PHE A 23 8.73 4.75 1.69
C PHE A 23 8.59 3.35 2.29
N ASN A 24 9.69 2.83 2.83
CA ASN A 24 9.75 1.51 3.49
C ASN A 24 9.67 1.60 5.02
N GLU A 25 9.39 2.79 5.57
CA GLU A 25 9.31 3.02 7.01
C GLU A 25 7.90 2.79 7.55
N THR A 26 7.81 2.35 8.81
CA THR A 26 6.53 2.16 9.51
C THR A 26 5.85 3.51 9.73
N THR A 27 4.69 3.70 9.12
CA THR A 27 3.87 4.91 9.33
C THR A 27 3.16 4.84 10.69
N SER A 28 3.10 5.96 11.40
CA SER A 28 2.33 6.05 12.64
C SER A 28 0.84 5.83 12.36
N LEU A 29 0.23 4.83 13.02
CA LEU A 29 -1.21 4.55 12.93
C LEU A 29 -2.04 5.79 13.29
N PHE A 30 -1.65 6.53 14.32
CA PHE A 30 -2.32 7.78 14.70
C PHE A 30 -2.28 8.82 13.58
N GLY A 31 -1.10 9.02 12.95
CA GLY A 31 -0.96 10.00 11.87
C GLY A 31 -1.80 9.63 10.66
N TYR A 32 -1.84 8.34 10.31
CA TYR A 32 -2.68 7.83 9.23
C TYR A 32 -4.17 8.05 9.50
N GLU A 33 -4.67 7.66 10.68
CA GLU A 33 -6.08 7.82 11.06
C GLU A 33 -6.48 9.30 11.21
N LEU A 34 -5.57 10.16 11.67
CA LEU A 34 -5.80 11.61 11.74
C LEU A 34 -6.08 12.22 10.36
N ILE A 35 -5.30 11.84 9.35
CA ILE A 35 -5.53 12.35 7.99
C ILE A 35 -6.78 11.69 7.41
N ARG A 36 -6.87 10.37 7.50
CA ARG A 36 -7.88 9.58 6.80
C ARG A 36 -9.28 9.74 7.39
N ASP A 37 -9.43 9.58 8.69
CA ASP A 37 -10.73 9.44 9.35
C ASP A 37 -11.16 10.73 10.08
N VAL A 38 -10.27 11.72 10.21
CA VAL A 38 -10.60 13.05 10.77
C VAL A 38 -10.55 14.14 9.71
N LEU A 39 -9.40 14.35 9.05
CA LEU A 39 -9.24 15.47 8.12
C LEU A 39 -10.08 15.29 6.85
N ILE A 40 -10.01 14.13 6.18
CA ILE A 40 -10.73 13.92 4.92
C ILE A 40 -12.25 14.09 5.07
N PRO A 41 -12.93 13.45 6.04
CA PRO A 41 -14.36 13.67 6.25
C PRO A 41 -14.71 15.12 6.58
N ASN A 42 -13.83 15.83 7.29
CA ASN A 42 -14.01 17.26 7.57
C ASN A 42 -13.95 18.12 6.30
N LEU A 43 -13.07 17.78 5.36
CA LEU A 43 -12.93 18.48 4.08
C LEU A 43 -14.09 18.19 3.11
N LEU A 44 -14.55 16.95 3.06
CA LEU A 44 -15.52 16.48 2.06
C LEU A 44 -16.98 16.57 2.53
N GLY A 45 -17.23 16.64 3.84
CA GLY A 45 -18.57 16.83 4.38
C GLY A 45 -19.54 15.70 4.00
N THR A 46 -20.71 16.05 3.47
CA THR A 46 -21.79 15.08 3.16
C THR A 46 -21.43 14.14 2.01
N ASP A 47 -20.52 14.54 1.14
CA ASP A 47 -20.20 13.82 -0.10
C ASP A 47 -19.01 12.86 0.10
N THR A 48 -18.48 12.79 1.33
CA THR A 48 -17.31 11.96 1.71
C THR A 48 -17.40 10.55 1.15
N HIS A 49 -18.54 9.88 1.31
CA HIS A 49 -18.72 8.50 0.86
C HIS A 49 -18.62 8.33 -0.66
N GLU A 50 -19.26 9.20 -1.43
CA GLU A 50 -19.25 9.13 -2.88
C GLU A 50 -17.87 9.51 -3.43
N ILE A 51 -17.28 10.58 -2.90
CA ILE A 51 -15.96 11.05 -3.32
C ILE A 51 -14.89 10.01 -2.99
N LEU A 52 -14.92 9.39 -1.81
CA LEU A 52 -13.96 8.33 -1.46
C LEU A 52 -14.08 7.12 -2.38
N TYR A 53 -15.31 6.74 -2.78
CA TYR A 53 -15.51 5.65 -3.73
C TYR A 53 -14.87 5.95 -5.09
N TRP A 54 -15.12 7.15 -5.63
CA TRP A 54 -14.50 7.60 -6.87
C TRP A 54 -12.98 7.74 -6.76
N ALA A 55 -12.49 8.26 -5.64
CA ALA A 55 -11.06 8.36 -5.36
C ALA A 55 -10.39 6.99 -5.31
N GLY A 56 -11.08 5.98 -4.76
CA GLY A 56 -10.62 4.59 -4.76
C GLY A 56 -10.47 4.05 -6.17
N LYS A 57 -11.48 4.25 -7.03
CA LYS A 57 -11.40 3.86 -8.45
C LYS A 57 -10.25 4.57 -9.16
N GLU A 58 -10.11 5.86 -8.97
CA GLU A 58 -9.03 6.63 -9.59
C GLU A 58 -7.65 6.15 -9.12
N LEU A 59 -7.50 5.84 -7.83
CA LEU A 59 -6.26 5.27 -7.29
C LEU A 59 -5.94 3.91 -7.95
N ALA A 60 -6.93 3.05 -8.15
CA ALA A 60 -6.71 1.77 -8.84
C ALA A 60 -6.25 1.92 -10.29
N ARG A 61 -6.70 2.97 -11.01
CA ARG A 61 -6.22 3.26 -12.38
C ARG A 61 -4.78 3.75 -12.40
N GLN A 62 -4.35 4.45 -11.36
CA GLN A 62 -2.98 4.93 -11.21
C GLN A 62 -2.02 3.83 -10.73
N TYR A 63 -2.53 2.85 -9.99
CA TYR A 63 -1.78 1.71 -9.46
C TYR A 63 -2.41 0.38 -9.92
N PRO A 64 -2.40 0.06 -11.24
CA PRO A 64 -3.01 -1.15 -11.75
C PRO A 64 -2.26 -2.40 -11.27
N LEU A 65 -3.00 -3.38 -10.75
CA LEU A 65 -2.44 -4.64 -10.27
C LEU A 65 -2.50 -5.70 -11.36
N GLN A 66 -1.41 -6.46 -11.51
CA GLN A 66 -1.25 -7.43 -12.60
C GLN A 66 -2.14 -8.66 -12.40
N ASN A 67 -2.37 -9.07 -11.16
CA ASN A 67 -3.15 -10.26 -10.85
C ASN A 67 -3.96 -10.09 -9.54
N ARG A 68 -4.87 -11.04 -9.27
CA ARG A 68 -5.71 -10.99 -8.06
C ARG A 68 -4.93 -11.19 -6.76
N GLN A 69 -3.77 -11.84 -6.80
CA GLN A 69 -2.96 -12.10 -5.60
C GLN A 69 -2.31 -10.81 -5.08
N ASP A 70 -1.94 -9.91 -6.01
CA ASP A 70 -1.39 -8.60 -5.69
C ASP A 70 -2.39 -7.70 -4.94
N ILE A 71 -3.71 -7.98 -5.03
CA ILE A 71 -4.74 -7.23 -4.30
C ILE A 71 -4.50 -7.34 -2.80
N SER A 72 -4.33 -8.55 -2.27
CA SER A 72 -4.09 -8.76 -0.84
C SER A 72 -2.80 -8.08 -0.37
N ARG A 73 -1.73 -8.15 -1.19
CA ARG A 73 -0.45 -7.49 -0.90
C ARG A 73 -0.58 -5.97 -0.91
N PHE A 74 -1.31 -5.41 -1.87
CA PHE A 74 -1.53 -3.97 -1.95
C PHE A 74 -2.32 -3.47 -0.74
N PHE A 75 -3.40 -4.17 -0.37
CA PHE A 75 -4.23 -3.79 0.77
C PHE A 75 -3.45 -3.78 2.09
N ASP A 76 -2.57 -4.76 2.29
CA ASP A 76 -1.68 -4.81 3.45
C ASP A 76 -0.69 -3.64 3.42
N LYS A 77 0.04 -3.46 2.30
CA LYS A 77 1.03 -2.39 2.12
C LYS A 77 0.43 -0.99 2.25
N ALA A 78 -0.79 -0.78 1.77
CA ALA A 78 -1.49 0.51 1.80
C ALA A 78 -2.14 0.82 3.16
N GLY A 79 -2.08 -0.09 4.13
CA GLY A 79 -2.77 0.07 5.41
C GLY A 79 -4.30 0.06 5.28
N PHE A 80 -4.84 -0.64 4.27
CA PHE A 80 -6.28 -0.83 4.13
C PHE A 80 -6.78 -1.97 5.01
N GLY A 81 -5.92 -2.96 5.28
CA GLY A 81 -6.19 -4.12 6.11
C GLY A 81 -5.91 -5.42 5.37
N LEU A 82 -6.32 -6.54 5.97
CA LEU A 82 -6.15 -7.87 5.41
C LEU A 82 -7.39 -8.26 4.63
N ILE A 83 -7.26 -8.39 3.31
CA ILE A 83 -8.36 -8.76 2.41
C ILE A 83 -8.20 -10.19 1.88
N GLU A 84 -9.29 -10.94 1.93
CA GLU A 84 -9.37 -12.33 1.46
C GLU A 84 -10.59 -12.54 0.56
N LEU A 85 -10.45 -13.38 -0.47
CA LEU A 85 -11.58 -13.82 -1.31
C LEU A 85 -12.28 -15.02 -0.66
N ASN A 86 -13.51 -14.83 -0.20
CA ASN A 86 -14.28 -15.90 0.47
C ASN A 86 -15.20 -16.67 -0.48
N LYS A 87 -15.68 -16.01 -1.53
CA LYS A 87 -16.59 -16.63 -2.50
C LYS A 87 -16.42 -16.01 -3.88
N GLU A 88 -16.28 -16.87 -4.88
CA GLU A 88 -16.24 -16.46 -6.28
C GLU A 88 -17.35 -17.16 -7.06
N GLN A 89 -18.11 -16.37 -7.81
CA GLN A 89 -19.13 -16.78 -8.75
C GLN A 89 -18.96 -15.99 -10.04
N ARG A 90 -19.59 -16.45 -11.11
CA ARG A 90 -19.41 -15.92 -12.47
C ARG A 90 -19.49 -14.38 -12.60
N ASN A 91 -20.35 -13.73 -11.85
CA ASN A 91 -20.55 -12.27 -11.88
C ASN A 91 -20.52 -11.63 -10.49
N LYS A 92 -20.08 -12.38 -9.48
CA LYS A 92 -20.16 -11.94 -8.09
C LYS A 92 -18.99 -12.51 -7.32
N GLN A 93 -18.25 -11.65 -6.66
CA GLN A 93 -17.17 -12.02 -5.74
C GLN A 93 -17.47 -11.42 -4.37
N ILE A 94 -17.13 -12.16 -3.31
CA ILE A 94 -17.27 -11.68 -1.92
C ILE A 94 -15.89 -11.72 -1.30
N TYR A 95 -15.39 -10.54 -0.95
CA TYR A 95 -14.15 -10.36 -0.22
C TYR A 95 -14.45 -9.99 1.23
N THR A 96 -13.63 -10.47 2.16
CA THR A 96 -13.67 -10.05 3.56
C THR A 96 -12.43 -9.25 3.89
N LEU A 97 -12.62 -8.09 4.49
CA LEU A 97 -11.60 -7.20 5.00
C LEU A 97 -11.57 -7.26 6.53
N SER A 98 -10.38 -7.45 7.09
CA SER A 98 -10.14 -7.65 8.51
C SER A 98 -8.78 -7.07 8.95
N GLY A 99 -8.40 -7.27 10.22
CA GLY A 99 -7.15 -6.80 10.79
C GLY A 99 -7.33 -5.65 11.79
N GLU A 100 -6.28 -5.34 12.55
CA GLU A 100 -6.35 -4.39 13.67
C GLU A 100 -6.82 -2.99 13.25
N ILE A 101 -6.36 -2.52 12.09
CA ILE A 101 -6.75 -1.20 11.57
C ILE A 101 -8.25 -1.13 11.23
N VAL A 102 -8.79 -2.21 10.67
CA VAL A 102 -10.23 -2.31 10.36
C VAL A 102 -11.03 -2.36 11.64
N GLN A 103 -10.59 -3.13 12.63
CA GLN A 103 -11.24 -3.19 13.94
C GLN A 103 -11.25 -1.83 14.63
N ALA A 104 -10.14 -1.09 14.60
CA ALA A 104 -10.07 0.25 15.16
C ALA A 104 -11.07 1.21 14.49
N ARG A 105 -11.11 1.23 13.16
CA ARG A 105 -12.08 2.07 12.42
C ARG A 105 -13.52 1.69 12.68
N LEU A 106 -13.83 0.40 12.88
CA LEU A 106 -15.19 -0.04 13.19
C LEU A 106 -15.73 0.49 14.53
N GLU A 107 -14.86 0.97 15.43
CA GLU A 107 -15.26 1.64 16.67
C GLU A 107 -15.66 3.12 16.44
N HIS A 108 -15.44 3.67 15.24
CA HIS A 108 -15.86 5.04 14.88
C HIS A 108 -17.39 5.13 14.73
N ALA A 109 -17.94 6.34 14.88
CA ALA A 109 -19.39 6.56 14.81
C ALA A 109 -19.97 6.27 13.42
N GLN A 110 -19.21 6.56 12.35
CA GLN A 110 -19.58 6.32 10.96
C GLN A 110 -18.36 5.79 10.18
N PRO A 111 -18.02 4.50 10.33
CA PRO A 111 -16.90 3.92 9.61
C PRO A 111 -17.18 3.89 8.10
N SER A 112 -16.18 4.26 7.31
CA SER A 112 -16.26 4.22 5.85
C SER A 112 -15.13 3.39 5.25
N PHE A 113 -15.50 2.50 4.32
CA PHE A 113 -14.58 1.67 3.54
C PHE A 113 -14.80 1.87 2.04
N ASN A 114 -15.33 3.04 1.66
CA ASN A 114 -15.68 3.34 0.27
C ASN A 114 -14.45 3.50 -0.61
N LEU A 115 -13.35 4.00 -0.05
CA LEU A 115 -12.05 4.06 -0.73
C LEU A 115 -11.60 2.65 -1.16
N GLU A 116 -11.58 1.70 -0.22
CA GLU A 116 -11.25 0.30 -0.47
C GLU A 116 -12.20 -0.36 -1.46
N ALA A 117 -13.51 -0.13 -1.31
CA ALA A 117 -14.51 -0.68 -2.21
C ALA A 117 -14.32 -0.19 -3.64
N GLY A 118 -14.10 1.11 -3.83
CA GLY A 118 -13.86 1.72 -5.14
C GLY A 118 -12.56 1.20 -5.77
N PHE A 119 -11.49 1.12 -4.98
CA PHE A 119 -10.23 0.55 -5.44
C PHE A 119 -10.41 -0.90 -5.90
N LEU A 120 -11.02 -1.74 -5.07
CA LEU A 120 -11.27 -3.15 -5.41
C LEU A 120 -12.14 -3.28 -6.66
N ALA A 121 -13.23 -2.52 -6.78
CA ALA A 121 -14.13 -2.57 -7.92
C ALA A 121 -13.38 -2.29 -9.24
N GLU A 122 -12.55 -1.26 -9.27
CA GLU A 122 -11.81 -0.88 -10.48
C GLU A 122 -10.66 -1.85 -10.80
N GLN A 123 -9.99 -2.43 -9.80
CA GLN A 123 -8.99 -3.48 -10.03
C GLN A 123 -9.64 -4.69 -10.72
N ILE A 124 -10.78 -5.14 -10.21
CA ILE A 124 -11.52 -6.27 -10.78
C ILE A 124 -12.08 -5.92 -12.16
N GLN A 125 -12.63 -4.71 -12.34
CA GLN A 125 -13.07 -4.20 -13.63
C GLN A 125 -11.96 -4.25 -14.68
N THR A 126 -10.78 -3.76 -14.32
CA THR A 126 -9.62 -3.70 -15.22
C THR A 126 -9.13 -5.09 -15.60
N GLN A 127 -9.06 -6.00 -14.62
CA GLN A 127 -8.59 -7.38 -14.83
C GLN A 127 -9.58 -8.22 -15.65
N ASP A 128 -10.89 -8.04 -15.43
CA ASP A 128 -11.94 -8.85 -16.06
C ASP A 128 -12.49 -8.22 -17.37
N GLY A 129 -12.24 -6.92 -17.59
CA GLY A 129 -12.76 -6.17 -18.75
C GLY A 129 -14.28 -5.98 -18.75
N LEU A 130 -14.90 -6.03 -17.57
CA LEU A 130 -16.35 -5.94 -17.36
C LEU A 130 -16.65 -4.83 -16.37
N TYR A 131 -17.67 -4.02 -16.65
CA TYR A 131 -18.12 -2.99 -15.71
C TYR A 131 -18.41 -3.61 -14.34
N THR A 132 -17.79 -3.08 -13.29
CA THR A 132 -17.82 -3.67 -11.95
C THR A 132 -18.05 -2.62 -10.87
N GLU A 133 -18.90 -2.96 -9.91
CA GLU A 133 -19.21 -2.16 -8.73
C GLU A 133 -19.03 -2.99 -7.46
N ALA A 134 -18.68 -2.34 -6.35
CA ALA A 134 -18.56 -2.99 -5.05
C ALA A 134 -19.48 -2.36 -4.01
N LEU A 135 -20.23 -3.19 -3.30
CA LEU A 135 -21.04 -2.80 -2.15
C LEU A 135 -20.35 -3.22 -0.85
N THR A 136 -20.44 -2.39 0.17
CA THR A 136 -19.83 -2.64 1.48
C THR A 136 -20.89 -3.05 2.50
N GLU A 137 -20.68 -4.18 3.17
CA GLU A 137 -21.48 -4.64 4.30
C GLU A 137 -20.61 -4.75 5.55
N ILE A 138 -21.02 -4.12 6.64
CA ILE A 138 -20.27 -4.12 7.91
C ILE A 138 -20.86 -5.14 8.87
N ASN A 139 -20.03 -6.05 9.37
CA ASN A 139 -20.39 -6.96 10.45
C ASN A 139 -19.67 -6.56 11.75
N GLN A 140 -20.32 -5.70 12.55
CA GLN A 140 -19.75 -5.23 13.80
C GLN A 140 -19.46 -6.34 14.81
N LYS A 141 -20.28 -7.40 14.86
CA LYS A 141 -20.09 -8.50 15.82
C LYS A 141 -18.84 -9.31 15.52
N ALA A 142 -18.60 -9.59 14.24
CA ALA A 142 -17.41 -10.31 13.79
C ALA A 142 -16.20 -9.38 13.59
N LYS A 143 -16.39 -8.06 13.71
CA LYS A 143 -15.40 -7.01 13.44
C LYS A 143 -14.73 -7.15 12.06
N VAL A 144 -15.55 -7.42 11.05
CA VAL A 144 -15.11 -7.54 9.65
C VAL A 144 -16.02 -6.76 8.73
N VAL A 145 -15.50 -6.45 7.54
CA VAL A 145 -16.23 -5.81 6.45
C VAL A 145 -16.26 -6.76 5.26
N SER A 146 -17.40 -6.88 4.60
CA SER A 146 -17.54 -7.67 3.37
C SER A 146 -17.75 -6.75 2.18
N PHE A 147 -16.94 -6.93 1.14
CA PHE A 147 -17.14 -6.31 -0.16
C PHE A 147 -17.85 -7.27 -1.10
N ILE A 148 -19.04 -6.89 -1.54
CA ILE A 148 -19.81 -7.61 -2.55
C ILE A 148 -19.53 -6.96 -3.89
N VAL A 149 -18.61 -7.57 -4.65
CA VAL A 149 -18.19 -7.10 -5.97
C VAL A 149 -19.07 -7.76 -7.02
N GLN A 150 -19.71 -6.97 -7.87
CA GLN A 150 -20.63 -7.43 -8.92
C GLN A 150 -20.22 -6.87 -10.27
N SER A 151 -20.09 -7.75 -11.26
CA SER A 151 -19.73 -7.39 -12.63
C SER A 151 -20.89 -7.58 -13.58
N ASP A 152 -21.11 -6.65 -14.50
CA ASP A 152 -22.10 -6.80 -15.56
C ASP A 152 -21.51 -7.55 -16.75
N ILE A 153 -21.93 -8.80 -16.95
CA ILE A 153 -21.46 -9.65 -18.07
C ILE A 153 -21.86 -9.07 -19.44
N LYS A 154 -22.92 -8.24 -19.49
CA LYS A 154 -23.43 -7.67 -20.75
C LYS A 154 -22.74 -6.36 -21.11
N ASP A 155 -22.13 -5.69 -20.14
CA ASP A 155 -21.44 -4.42 -20.33
C ASP A 155 -19.93 -4.64 -20.39
N ARG A 156 -19.44 -4.85 -21.62
CA ARG A 156 -18.01 -5.03 -21.90
C ARG A 156 -17.39 -3.67 -22.18
N LEU A 157 -16.39 -3.29 -21.38
CA LEU A 157 -15.70 -2.03 -21.57
C LEU A 157 -14.67 -2.13 -22.70
N SER A 158 -14.61 -1.08 -23.54
CA SER A 158 -13.42 -0.80 -24.33
C SER A 158 -12.39 -0.19 -23.39
N ILE A 159 -11.46 -1.01 -22.90
CA ILE A 159 -10.43 -0.61 -21.95
C ILE A 159 -9.62 0.55 -22.59
N GLU A 160 -9.75 1.76 -22.06
CA GLU A 160 -8.75 2.80 -22.32
C GLU A 160 -7.44 2.32 -21.70
N GLU A 161 -6.33 2.39 -22.45
CA GLU A 161 -5.08 1.81 -21.98
C GLU A 161 -4.72 2.34 -20.59
N PRO A 162 -4.44 1.47 -19.60
CA PRO A 162 -4.02 1.90 -18.29
C PRO A 162 -2.76 2.75 -18.41
N LEU A 163 -2.65 3.79 -17.58
CA LEU A 163 -1.43 4.60 -17.47
C LEU A 163 -0.30 3.69 -16.97
N THR A 164 0.45 3.11 -17.91
CA THR A 164 1.41 2.02 -17.68
C THR A 164 2.75 2.57 -17.23
N HIS A 165 2.90 2.94 -15.95
CA HIS A 165 4.22 3.30 -15.39
C HIS A 165 4.51 2.77 -13.98
N PHE A 166 3.74 1.82 -13.46
CA PHE A 166 4.06 1.16 -12.19
C PHE A 166 3.82 -0.34 -12.27
N VAL A 167 4.88 -1.13 -12.08
CA VAL A 167 4.81 -2.58 -11.94
C VAL A 167 5.34 -2.90 -10.55
N MET A 168 4.48 -3.45 -9.68
CA MET A 168 4.93 -4.07 -8.42
C MET A 168 5.96 -5.15 -8.77
N SER A 169 7.25 -4.84 -8.65
CA SER A 169 8.32 -5.80 -8.93
C SER A 169 8.54 -6.65 -7.69
N ASP A 170 8.32 -7.96 -7.83
CA ASP A 170 8.81 -8.96 -6.88
C ASP A 170 10.34 -8.98 -6.88
N ARG A 171 10.97 -8.10 -6.11
CA ARG A 171 12.36 -8.33 -5.73
C ARG A 171 12.38 -9.42 -4.67
N LYS A 172 12.73 -10.64 -5.10
CA LYS A 172 13.33 -11.62 -4.20
C LYS A 172 14.58 -10.98 -3.59
N VAL A 173 14.57 -10.80 -2.28
CA VAL A 173 15.80 -10.61 -1.52
C VAL A 173 16.58 -11.92 -1.68
N ASN A 174 17.60 -11.92 -2.51
CA ASN A 174 18.60 -12.98 -2.48
C ASN A 174 19.46 -12.70 -1.24
N GLU A 175 19.22 -13.46 -0.17
CA GLU A 175 20.20 -13.67 0.89
C GLU A 175 21.35 -14.47 0.29
N ASP A 176 22.39 -13.80 -0.22
CA ASP A 176 23.70 -14.39 -0.52
C ASP A 176 24.71 -13.26 -0.81
N GLU A 177 25.11 -12.51 0.23
CA GLU A 177 26.45 -11.91 0.28
C GLU A 177 27.00 -12.08 1.69
N GLU A 178 27.52 -13.29 1.92
CA GLU A 178 28.54 -13.56 2.91
C GLU A 178 29.84 -12.87 2.46
N SER A 179 30.26 -11.81 3.15
CA SER A 179 31.67 -11.42 3.15
C SER A 179 32.13 -11.02 4.56
N SER A 180 33.21 -11.69 4.93
CA SER A 180 33.87 -11.90 6.22
C SER A 180 34.27 -10.67 7.05
N PRO A 181 34.51 -10.86 8.37
CA PRO A 181 34.81 -9.79 9.31
C PRO A 181 36.25 -9.25 9.17
N ILE A 182 36.40 -7.94 9.32
CA ILE A 182 37.70 -7.25 9.45
C ILE A 182 38.26 -7.56 10.84
N SER A 183 39.28 -8.40 10.89
CA SER A 183 40.19 -8.56 12.03
C SER A 183 41.23 -7.43 12.01
N ASN A 184 41.20 -6.56 13.02
CA ASN A 184 42.33 -5.66 13.31
C ASN A 184 43.34 -6.40 14.18
N GLU A 185 44.45 -6.82 13.58
CA GLU A 185 45.68 -7.22 14.27
C GLU A 185 46.42 -5.98 14.79
N LEU A 186 46.76 -6.01 16.08
CA LEU A 186 47.72 -5.12 16.73
C LEU A 186 49.14 -5.57 16.35
N PRO A 187 50.10 -4.66 16.08
CA PRO A 187 51.47 -5.07 15.79
C PRO A 187 52.23 -5.43 17.08
N GLU A 188 53.08 -6.45 16.93
CA GLU A 188 53.93 -7.09 17.92
C GLU A 188 55.01 -6.16 18.53
N GLN A 189 55.49 -6.63 19.67
CA GLN A 189 56.49 -6.06 20.56
C GLN A 189 57.90 -6.21 19.99
N ASP A 190 58.73 -5.17 20.09
CA ASP A 190 60.19 -5.29 20.04
C ASP A 190 60.75 -5.18 21.48
N ASP A 191 61.51 -6.21 21.86
CA ASP A 191 62.33 -6.32 23.07
C ASP A 191 63.55 -5.37 22.99
N GLU A 192 63.77 -4.52 24.00
CA GLU A 192 65.15 -4.19 24.44
C GLU A 192 65.23 -3.59 25.86
N ALA A 193 65.86 -4.36 26.76
CA ALA A 193 66.70 -3.99 27.92
C ALA A 193 66.20 -3.07 29.07
N LEU A 194 66.07 -3.70 30.26
CA LEU A 194 66.20 -3.11 31.62
C LEU A 194 67.60 -2.45 31.84
N PRO A 195 67.86 -1.54 32.83
CA PRO A 195 67.42 -1.73 34.23
C PRO A 195 67.29 -0.51 35.21
N THR A 196 66.75 -0.85 36.39
CA THR A 196 67.02 -0.33 37.76
C THR A 196 66.22 0.81 38.41
N ARG A 197 65.75 0.45 39.63
CA ARG A 197 65.81 1.15 40.94
C ARG A 197 64.69 2.11 41.38
N SER A 198 63.98 1.61 42.41
CA SER A 198 63.96 2.16 43.78
C SER A 198 62.86 3.16 44.19
N SER A 199 62.07 2.72 45.18
CA SER A 199 61.43 3.50 46.27
C SER A 199 60.31 4.47 45.84
N ARG A 200 59.18 4.67 46.51
CA ARG A 200 58.81 4.76 47.94
C ARG A 200 57.26 4.94 47.94
N HIS A 201 56.45 4.25 48.77
CA HIS A 201 55.71 4.84 49.91
C HIS A 201 55.36 6.34 49.71
N GLU A 202 54.10 6.80 49.71
CA GLU A 202 53.07 6.70 50.76
C GLU A 202 51.71 7.24 50.27
N LEU A 203 50.64 6.71 50.88
CA LEU A 203 49.29 7.26 51.16
C LEU A 203 48.36 7.63 49.99
#